data_AF-A0A3B9N8P1-F1
#
_entry.id   AF-A0A3B9N8P1-F1
#
_cell.length_a   1.000
_cell.length_b   1.000
_cell.length_c   1.000
_cell.angle_alpha   90.00
_cell.angle_beta   90.00
_cell.angle_gamma   90.00
#
_symmetry.space_group_name_H-M   'P 1'
#
loop_
_entity.id
_entity.type
_entity.pdbx_description
1 polymer ?
#
loop_
_entity_poly.entity_id
_entity_poly.type
_entity_poly.pdbx_seq_one_letter_code
_entity_poly.pdbx_strand_id
1 'polypeptide(L)'
;KLSMQTPQELLRLSNDMGLDGNDLIRSSKLVAKVDNTAIQEGYQLYLHKIIVTDNGNWSVVQQGMHEKDGTARRYHWHSEKVKSFVEEPHAGISGPSQGIILNLTAAEAAANRTGIMTIVAEDSTQVMQDFAKLIMPSHHDVRASDVDLKRLGAMLYVARESQPSHFEDLLLLKGVGPRTLQSLALVSEVIHGAPSRFNDPARFSFAHGGKDGHPFPVPLTIYDESIQILQKGIEKSKLGYGEKLKSINKLHQIVLDSEKDFQPQFDIQQIIAEERRDTWKYGGRTVFGDAQPLRTNGRGLQLSLF
;
A
#
# COMPACT_ATOMS: atom_id res chain seq x y z
N LYS A 1 -30.56 -10.53 0.66
CA LYS A 1 -31.29 -11.28 1.73
C LYS A 1 -31.46 -12.77 1.42
N LEU A 2 -31.90 -13.18 0.23
CA LEU A 2 -32.07 -14.61 -0.13
C LEU A 2 -30.75 -15.40 -0.27
N SER A 3 -29.67 -14.77 -0.74
CA SER A 3 -28.37 -15.45 -0.97
C SER A 3 -27.72 -16.07 0.30
N MET A 4 -28.10 -15.67 1.51
CA MET A 4 -27.57 -16.28 2.74
C MET A 4 -28.26 -17.60 3.10
N GLN A 5 -29.38 -17.93 2.46
CA GLN A 5 -30.14 -19.17 2.71
C GLN A 5 -29.68 -20.34 1.83
N THR A 6 -28.85 -20.09 0.81
CA THR A 6 -28.34 -21.11 -0.11
C THR A 6 -27.76 -22.35 0.60
N PRO A 7 -27.01 -22.25 1.72
CA PRO A 7 -26.57 -23.45 2.42
C PRO A 7 -27.71 -24.34 2.95
N GLN A 8 -28.81 -23.75 3.41
CA GLN A 8 -29.97 -24.49 3.92
C GLN A 8 -30.78 -25.09 2.77
N GLU A 9 -30.90 -24.37 1.65
CA GLU A 9 -31.54 -24.88 0.43
C GLU A 9 -30.79 -26.06 -0.16
N LEU A 10 -29.45 -25.98 -0.23
CA LEU A 10 -28.60 -27.08 -0.68
C LEU A 10 -28.74 -28.30 0.24
N LEU A 11 -28.74 -28.12 1.55
CA LEU A 11 -28.91 -29.24 2.48
C LEU A 11 -30.24 -29.98 2.28
N ARG A 12 -31.33 -29.23 2.07
CA ARG A 12 -32.66 -29.82 1.79
C ARG A 12 -32.65 -30.57 0.47
N LEU A 13 -32.17 -29.93 -0.61
CA LEU A 13 -32.07 -30.54 -1.94
C LEU A 13 -31.23 -31.82 -1.91
N SER A 14 -30.11 -31.81 -1.17
CA SER A 14 -29.24 -32.97 -1.01
C SER A 14 -29.90 -34.12 -0.27
N ASN A 15 -30.70 -33.84 0.77
CA ASN A 15 -31.45 -34.88 1.47
C ASN A 15 -32.51 -35.53 0.56
N ASP A 16 -33.17 -34.73 -0.28
CA ASP A 16 -34.21 -35.22 -1.18
C ASP A 16 -33.63 -36.03 -2.36
N MET A 17 -32.42 -35.67 -2.83
CA MET A 17 -31.77 -36.30 -3.98
C MET A 17 -30.68 -37.34 -3.62
N GLY A 18 -30.37 -37.51 -2.33
CA GLY A 18 -29.32 -38.44 -1.89
C GLY A 18 -27.89 -37.97 -2.21
N LEU A 19 -27.65 -36.65 -2.25
CA LEU A 19 -26.35 -36.04 -2.55
C LEU A 19 -25.56 -35.68 -1.29
N ASP A 20 -24.24 -35.47 -1.41
CA ASP A 20 -23.44 -34.91 -0.32
C ASP A 20 -23.69 -33.40 -0.16
N GLY A 21 -24.62 -33.06 0.73
CA GLY A 21 -24.95 -31.68 1.03
C GLY A 21 -23.81 -30.88 1.66
N ASN A 22 -22.90 -31.52 2.40
CA ASN A 22 -21.79 -30.81 3.03
C ASN A 22 -20.79 -30.33 1.99
N ASP A 23 -20.47 -31.17 1.00
CA ASP A 23 -19.56 -30.78 -0.08
C ASP A 23 -20.18 -29.70 -0.98
N LEU A 24 -21.48 -29.79 -1.29
CA LEU A 24 -22.18 -28.74 -2.04
C LEU A 24 -22.19 -27.40 -1.30
N ILE A 25 -22.43 -27.41 0.01
CA ILE A 25 -22.36 -26.20 0.85
C ILE A 25 -20.95 -25.62 0.87
N ARG A 26 -19.94 -26.49 1.03
CA ARG A 26 -18.53 -26.08 1.03
C ARG A 26 -18.15 -25.45 -0.31
N SER A 27 -18.52 -26.09 -1.42
CA SER A 27 -18.29 -25.60 -2.78
C SER A 27 -18.96 -24.25 -3.01
N SER A 28 -20.25 -24.11 -2.68
CA SER A 28 -20.99 -22.84 -2.77
C SER A 28 -20.31 -21.71 -1.98
N LYS A 29 -19.87 -21.98 -0.75
CA LYS A 29 -19.17 -21.00 0.09
C LYS A 29 -17.81 -20.60 -0.48
N LEU A 30 -17.02 -21.57 -0.94
CA LEU A 30 -15.69 -21.31 -1.52
C LEU A 30 -15.81 -20.46 -2.77
N VAL A 31 -16.73 -20.79 -3.67
CA VAL A 31 -17.03 -19.99 -4.87
C VAL A 31 -17.33 -18.53 -4.51
N ALA A 32 -18.22 -18.31 -3.54
CA ALA A 32 -18.55 -16.96 -3.08
C ALA A 32 -17.35 -16.22 -2.47
N LYS A 33 -16.49 -16.92 -1.72
CA LYS A 33 -15.30 -16.33 -1.10
C LYS A 33 -14.21 -16.01 -2.11
N VAL A 34 -13.99 -16.85 -3.10
CA VAL A 34 -12.99 -16.62 -4.14
C VAL A 34 -13.31 -15.35 -4.92
N ASP A 35 -14.54 -15.24 -5.41
CA ASP A 35 -14.96 -14.11 -6.25
C ASP A 35 -15.00 -12.79 -5.49
N ASN A 36 -15.23 -12.83 -4.17
CA ASN A 36 -15.31 -11.64 -3.34
C ASN A 36 -13.97 -11.24 -2.67
N THR A 37 -13.05 -12.19 -2.45
CA THR A 37 -11.86 -11.96 -1.61
C THR A 37 -10.54 -12.28 -2.32
N ALA A 38 -10.49 -13.36 -3.09
CA ALA A 38 -9.26 -13.74 -3.80
C ALA A 38 -9.05 -12.90 -5.06
N ILE A 39 -10.12 -12.37 -5.65
CA ILE A 39 -10.09 -11.41 -6.75
C ILE A 39 -10.50 -10.04 -6.22
N GLN A 40 -9.54 -9.13 -6.03
CA GLN A 40 -9.79 -7.79 -5.50
C GLN A 40 -9.75 -6.75 -6.62
N GLU A 41 -10.94 -6.48 -7.13
CA GLU A 41 -11.17 -5.60 -8.27
C GLU A 41 -12.33 -4.61 -8.08
N GLY A 42 -12.80 -4.48 -6.85
CA GLY A 42 -13.81 -3.48 -6.47
C GLY A 42 -15.26 -3.88 -6.76
N TYR A 43 -15.54 -5.10 -7.21
CA TYR A 43 -16.90 -5.61 -7.38
C TYR A 43 -17.36 -6.31 -6.09
N GLN A 44 -18.51 -5.89 -5.56
CA GLN A 44 -19.15 -6.58 -4.43
C GLN A 44 -20.25 -7.50 -4.94
N LEU A 45 -20.24 -8.76 -4.49
CA LEU A 45 -21.24 -9.74 -4.87
C LEU A 45 -22.61 -9.40 -4.30
N TYR A 46 -23.62 -9.34 -5.17
CA TYR A 46 -25.01 -9.15 -4.78
C TYR A 46 -25.93 -10.27 -5.25
N LEU A 47 -25.45 -11.13 -6.16
CA LEU A 47 -26.17 -12.29 -6.68
C LEU A 47 -25.29 -13.53 -6.64
N HIS A 48 -25.85 -14.60 -6.09
CA HIS A 48 -25.27 -15.94 -6.05
C HIS A 48 -26.36 -16.92 -6.44
N LYS A 49 -26.15 -17.68 -7.52
CA LYS A 49 -27.05 -18.75 -7.95
C LYS A 49 -26.25 -20.00 -8.22
N ILE A 50 -26.63 -21.09 -7.56
CA ILE A 50 -26.09 -22.42 -7.78
C ILE A 50 -27.18 -23.29 -8.42
N ILE A 51 -26.79 -24.05 -9.44
CA ILE A 51 -27.62 -25.04 -10.13
C ILE A 51 -26.94 -26.37 -9.89
N VAL A 52 -27.69 -27.37 -9.43
CA VAL A 52 -27.20 -28.70 -9.08
C VAL A 52 -27.98 -29.74 -9.88
N THR A 53 -27.28 -30.72 -10.45
CA THR A 53 -27.89 -31.88 -11.13
C THR A 53 -28.19 -32.99 -10.14
N ASP A 54 -29.05 -33.92 -10.53
CA ASP A 54 -29.34 -35.16 -9.80
C ASP A 54 -28.11 -36.04 -9.51
N ASN A 55 -27.07 -35.94 -10.35
CA ASN A 55 -25.80 -36.62 -10.14
C ASN A 55 -24.78 -35.80 -9.30
N GLY A 56 -25.17 -34.64 -8.78
CA GLY A 56 -24.33 -33.81 -7.91
C GLY A 56 -23.38 -32.83 -8.62
N ASN A 57 -23.38 -32.79 -9.95
CA ASN A 57 -22.65 -31.75 -10.69
C ASN A 57 -23.30 -30.40 -10.48
N TRP A 58 -22.51 -29.33 -10.49
CA TRP A 58 -23.02 -28.00 -10.21
C TRP A 58 -22.41 -26.92 -11.10
N SER A 59 -23.19 -25.85 -11.28
CA SER A 59 -22.70 -24.61 -11.89
C SER A 59 -23.12 -23.44 -11.03
N VAL A 60 -22.21 -22.49 -10.84
CA VAL A 60 -22.51 -21.26 -10.11
C VAL A 60 -22.37 -20.07 -11.05
N VAL A 61 -23.37 -19.20 -11.01
CA VAL A 61 -23.33 -17.89 -11.64
C VAL A 61 -23.43 -16.84 -10.55
N GLN A 62 -22.38 -16.05 -10.40
CA GLN A 62 -22.33 -14.93 -9.47
C GLN A 62 -22.34 -13.62 -10.24
N GLN A 63 -22.89 -12.57 -9.62
CA GLN A 63 -22.81 -11.21 -10.15
C GLN A 63 -22.36 -10.24 -9.06
N GLY A 64 -21.29 -9.52 -9.38
CA GLY A 64 -20.78 -8.40 -8.62
C GLY A 64 -21.20 -7.07 -9.23
N MET A 65 -21.34 -6.05 -8.39
CA MET A 65 -21.55 -4.66 -8.78
C MET A 65 -20.36 -3.82 -8.32
N HIS A 66 -19.83 -2.96 -9.19
CA HIS A 66 -18.81 -2.01 -8.82
C HIS A 66 -19.47 -0.72 -8.32
N GLU A 67 -19.18 -0.34 -7.08
CA GLU A 67 -19.92 0.73 -6.38
C GLU A 67 -19.77 2.11 -7.04
N LYS A 68 -18.63 2.38 -7.68
CA LYS A 68 -18.31 3.72 -8.21
C LYS A 68 -18.96 4.02 -9.56
N ASP A 69 -19.02 3.04 -10.45
CA ASP A 69 -19.49 3.24 -11.84
C ASP A 69 -20.75 2.44 -12.17
N GLY A 70 -21.27 1.64 -11.22
CA GLY A 70 -22.49 0.86 -11.40
C GLY A 70 -22.37 -0.24 -12.45
N THR A 71 -21.14 -0.59 -12.86
CA THR A 71 -20.94 -1.69 -13.80
C THR A 71 -21.07 -3.04 -13.08
N ALA A 72 -21.55 -4.04 -13.81
CA ALA A 72 -21.69 -5.39 -13.28
C ALA A 72 -20.70 -6.36 -13.94
N ARG A 73 -20.24 -7.32 -13.16
CA ARG A 73 -19.38 -8.42 -13.60
C ARG A 73 -19.97 -9.75 -13.19
N ARG A 74 -19.93 -10.73 -14.10
CA ARG A 74 -20.40 -12.10 -13.87
C ARG A 74 -19.23 -13.05 -13.77
N TYR A 75 -19.33 -13.97 -12.82
CA TYR A 75 -18.37 -15.03 -12.60
C TYR A 75 -19.09 -16.36 -12.80
N HIS A 76 -18.48 -17.23 -13.59
CA HIS A 76 -19.06 -18.50 -14.00
C HIS A 76 -18.15 -19.62 -13.53
N TRP A 77 -18.76 -20.56 -12.80
CA TRP A 77 -18.11 -21.75 -12.29
C TRP A 77 -18.85 -22.98 -12.78
N HIS A 78 -18.11 -24.04 -13.04
CA HIS A 78 -18.66 -25.31 -13.51
C HIS A 78 -17.85 -26.46 -12.91
N SER A 79 -18.50 -27.30 -12.11
CA SER A 79 -17.84 -28.32 -11.27
C SER A 79 -16.87 -29.19 -12.04
N GLU A 80 -17.23 -29.61 -13.26
CA GLU A 80 -16.38 -30.49 -14.09
C GLU A 80 -15.07 -29.83 -14.56
N LYS A 81 -15.01 -28.49 -14.57
CA LYS A 81 -13.81 -27.72 -14.95
C LYS A 81 -12.97 -27.28 -13.75
N VAL A 82 -13.52 -27.36 -12.53
CA VAL A 82 -12.85 -26.91 -11.31
C VAL A 82 -11.86 -27.98 -10.86
N LYS A 83 -10.56 -27.71 -11.05
CA LYS A 83 -9.46 -28.55 -10.53
C LYS A 83 -8.94 -28.05 -9.17
N SER A 84 -9.05 -26.75 -8.94
CA SER A 84 -8.67 -26.03 -7.74
C SER A 84 -9.69 -24.93 -7.52
N PHE A 85 -9.96 -24.56 -6.27
CA PHE A 85 -10.78 -23.38 -5.96
C PHE A 85 -9.95 -22.09 -5.95
N VAL A 86 -8.61 -22.20 -5.91
CA VAL A 86 -7.69 -21.07 -5.67
C VAL A 86 -6.68 -20.87 -6.79
N GLU A 87 -6.79 -21.61 -7.88
CA GLU A 87 -5.92 -21.50 -9.04
C GLU A 87 -6.75 -21.66 -10.31
N GLU A 88 -6.86 -20.57 -11.08
CA GLU A 88 -7.65 -20.42 -12.29
C GLU A 88 -8.99 -21.18 -12.29
N PRO A 89 -9.86 -20.94 -11.30
CA PRO A 89 -10.97 -21.84 -11.01
C PRO A 89 -12.23 -21.53 -11.86
N HIS A 90 -12.28 -20.36 -12.49
CA HIS A 90 -13.45 -19.89 -13.25
C HIS A 90 -13.53 -20.55 -14.62
N ALA A 91 -14.74 -20.98 -14.99
CA ALA A 91 -15.04 -21.34 -16.37
C ALA A 91 -15.18 -20.09 -17.26
N GLY A 92 -15.45 -18.93 -16.67
CA GLY A 92 -15.43 -17.64 -17.36
C GLY A 92 -15.73 -16.47 -16.44
N ILE A 93 -15.17 -15.30 -16.77
CA ILE A 93 -15.47 -14.02 -16.13
C ILE A 93 -15.87 -13.04 -17.22
N SER A 94 -17.04 -12.43 -17.08
CA SER A 94 -17.61 -11.52 -18.08
C SER A 94 -17.94 -10.16 -17.46
N GLY A 95 -17.36 -9.10 -18.00
CA GLY A 95 -17.55 -7.74 -17.53
C GLY A 95 -16.42 -6.84 -18.00
N PRO A 96 -16.51 -5.52 -17.76
CA PRO A 96 -15.47 -4.60 -18.16
C PRO A 96 -14.20 -4.84 -17.33
N SER A 97 -13.06 -4.94 -18.00
CA SER A 97 -11.75 -5.09 -17.36
C SER A 97 -11.43 -3.86 -16.48
N GLN A 98 -10.85 -4.11 -15.30
CA GLN A 98 -10.39 -3.06 -14.38
C GLN A 98 -8.87 -2.83 -14.50
N GLY A 99 -8.24 -3.36 -15.56
CA GLY A 99 -6.80 -3.33 -15.73
C GLY A 99 -6.10 -4.29 -14.76
N ILE A 100 -5.06 -3.81 -14.08
CA ILE A 100 -4.29 -4.63 -13.13
C ILE A 100 -5.05 -4.72 -11.80
N ILE A 101 -5.44 -5.92 -11.45
CA ILE A 101 -6.15 -6.25 -10.22
C ILE A 101 -5.27 -7.14 -9.34
N LEU A 102 -5.55 -7.19 -8.05
CA LEU A 102 -4.96 -8.22 -7.20
C LEU A 102 -5.77 -9.50 -7.40
N ASN A 103 -5.17 -10.48 -8.06
CA ASN A 103 -5.80 -11.77 -8.30
C ASN A 103 -4.94 -12.88 -7.66
N LEU A 104 -5.36 -13.34 -6.49
CA LEU A 104 -4.74 -14.48 -5.81
C LEU A 104 -5.12 -15.83 -6.43
N THR A 105 -6.06 -15.88 -7.38
CA THR A 105 -6.35 -17.10 -8.14
C THR A 105 -5.49 -17.26 -9.38
N ALA A 106 -4.71 -16.24 -9.75
CA ALA A 106 -3.82 -16.33 -10.90
C ALA A 106 -2.81 -17.48 -10.71
N ALA A 107 -2.47 -18.19 -11.79
CA ALA A 107 -1.47 -19.25 -11.73
C ALA A 107 -0.12 -18.72 -11.17
N GLU A 108 0.27 -17.52 -11.59
CA GLU A 108 1.51 -16.84 -11.18
C GLU A 108 1.50 -16.43 -9.70
N ALA A 109 0.32 -16.35 -9.06
CA ALA A 109 0.19 -15.99 -7.64
C ALA A 109 0.49 -17.16 -6.69
N ALA A 110 0.95 -18.32 -7.19
CA ALA A 110 1.27 -19.49 -6.37
C ALA A 110 2.27 -19.19 -5.25
N ALA A 111 3.36 -18.49 -5.55
CA ALA A 111 4.35 -18.09 -4.55
C ALA A 111 3.75 -17.17 -3.47
N ASN A 112 2.84 -16.26 -3.86
CA ASN A 112 2.17 -15.36 -2.94
C ASN A 112 1.23 -16.13 -2.00
N ARG A 113 0.44 -17.08 -2.54
CA ARG A 113 -0.42 -17.96 -1.73
C ARG A 113 0.41 -18.74 -0.71
N THR A 114 1.54 -19.30 -1.14
CA THR A 114 2.47 -20.02 -0.24
C THR A 114 3.03 -19.10 0.83
N GLY A 115 3.53 -17.92 0.46
CA GLY A 115 4.09 -16.95 1.42
C GLY A 115 3.06 -16.47 2.46
N ILE A 116 1.81 -16.21 2.03
CA ILE A 116 0.71 -15.89 2.95
C ILE A 116 0.50 -17.03 3.95
N MET A 117 0.46 -18.28 3.46
CA MET A 117 0.29 -19.44 4.33
C MET A 117 1.49 -19.67 5.24
N THR A 118 2.72 -19.39 4.78
CA THR A 118 3.92 -19.43 5.62
C THR A 118 3.81 -18.41 6.75
N ILE A 119 3.44 -17.15 6.47
CA ILE A 119 3.28 -16.12 7.50
C ILE A 119 2.17 -16.49 8.50
N VAL A 120 1.07 -17.08 8.03
CA VAL A 120 -0.04 -17.51 8.90
C VAL A 120 0.33 -18.74 9.73
N ALA A 121 1.15 -19.64 9.17
CA ALA A 121 1.61 -20.86 9.83
C ALA A 121 2.85 -20.64 10.70
N GLU A 122 3.59 -19.56 10.47
CA GLU A 122 4.66 -19.12 11.34
C GLU A 122 4.06 -18.88 12.72
N ASP A 123 4.66 -19.54 13.72
CA ASP A 123 4.25 -19.37 15.10
C ASP A 123 4.40 -17.88 15.43
N SER A 124 3.28 -17.24 15.78
CA SER A 124 3.29 -15.87 16.27
C SER A 124 4.34 -15.67 17.38
N THR A 125 4.69 -16.73 18.11
CA THR A 125 5.78 -16.77 19.08
C THR A 125 7.16 -16.62 18.45
N GLN A 126 7.46 -17.24 17.29
CA GLN A 126 8.72 -17.04 16.57
C GLN A 126 8.82 -15.63 15.98
N VAL A 127 7.76 -15.12 15.37
CA VAL A 127 7.72 -13.72 14.89
C VAL A 127 7.93 -12.76 16.06
N MET A 128 7.26 -12.99 17.20
CA MET A 128 7.44 -12.19 18.41
C MET A 128 8.83 -12.38 19.05
N GLN A 129 9.44 -13.56 18.94
CA GLN A 129 10.83 -13.78 19.35
C GLN A 129 11.81 -13.06 18.44
N ASP A 130 11.54 -12.98 17.14
CA ASP A 130 12.34 -12.20 16.19
C ASP A 130 12.17 -10.70 16.44
N PHE A 131 10.96 -10.23 16.81
CA PHE A 131 10.76 -8.90 17.38
C PHE A 131 11.49 -8.72 18.72
N ALA A 132 11.59 -9.75 19.56
CA ALA A 132 12.34 -9.69 20.82
C ALA A 132 13.86 -9.68 20.60
N LYS A 133 14.33 -10.14 19.43
CA LYS A 133 15.73 -10.03 18.99
C LYS A 133 16.04 -8.66 18.35
N LEU A 134 15.03 -7.85 18.03
CA LEU A 134 15.25 -6.46 17.63
C LEU A 134 15.81 -5.68 18.84
N ILE A 135 17.12 -5.50 18.84
CA ILE A 135 17.80 -4.58 19.74
C ILE A 135 17.55 -3.16 19.20
N MET A 136 16.47 -2.55 19.67
CA MET A 136 16.16 -1.15 19.40
C MET A 136 16.79 -0.27 20.47
N PRO A 137 17.27 0.94 20.11
CA PRO A 137 17.68 1.92 21.11
C PRO A 137 16.55 2.21 22.11
N SER A 138 16.89 2.47 23.37
CA SER A 138 15.92 2.86 24.40
C SER A 138 15.37 4.28 24.24
N HIS A 139 15.69 4.93 23.13
CA HIS A 139 15.37 6.31 22.83
C HIS A 139 14.60 6.43 21.51
N HIS A 140 13.73 7.43 21.44
CA HIS A 140 12.90 7.69 20.27
C HIS A 140 13.49 8.83 19.40
N ASP A 141 14.38 9.66 19.96
CA ASP A 141 14.98 10.76 19.21
C ASP A 141 15.92 10.24 18.13
N VAL A 142 15.85 10.89 16.96
CA VAL A 142 16.72 10.58 15.82
C VAL A 142 17.98 11.45 15.92
N ARG A 143 19.13 10.79 15.98
CA ARG A 143 20.44 11.41 16.13
C ARG A 143 21.26 11.30 14.84
N ALA A 144 22.33 12.09 14.77
CA ALA A 144 23.28 11.99 13.66
C ALA A 144 23.92 10.59 13.53
N SER A 145 24.03 9.84 14.63
CA SER A 145 24.52 8.45 14.64
C SER A 145 23.56 7.46 13.99
N ASP A 146 22.28 7.82 13.88
CA ASP A 146 21.21 6.89 13.46
C ASP A 146 20.94 6.99 11.94
N VAL A 147 21.56 7.96 11.27
CA VAL A 147 21.33 8.26 9.86
C VAL A 147 22.64 8.41 9.09
N ASP A 148 22.64 7.99 7.83
CA ASP A 148 23.69 8.37 6.89
C ASP A 148 23.44 9.82 6.44
N LEU A 149 24.22 10.75 6.99
CA LEU A 149 24.09 12.19 6.73
C LEU A 149 24.32 12.54 5.26
N LYS A 150 25.15 11.77 4.54
CA LYS A 150 25.39 12.01 3.11
C LYS A 150 24.13 11.69 2.32
N ARG A 151 23.52 10.54 2.58
CA ARG A 151 22.28 10.10 1.91
C ARG A 151 21.09 11.00 2.25
N LEU A 152 20.88 11.29 3.53
CA LEU A 152 19.81 12.18 3.97
C LEU A 152 20.00 13.58 3.38
N GLY A 153 21.23 14.10 3.39
CA GLY A 153 21.54 15.42 2.84
C GLY A 153 21.30 15.52 1.34
N ALA A 154 21.75 14.54 0.56
CA ALA A 154 21.52 14.49 -0.89
C ALA A 154 20.02 14.51 -1.23
N MET A 155 19.21 13.78 -0.45
CA MET A 155 17.75 13.76 -0.57
C MET A 155 17.11 15.11 -0.29
N LEU A 156 17.52 15.74 0.82
CA LEU A 156 17.02 17.06 1.21
C LEU A 156 17.41 18.11 0.18
N TYR A 157 18.64 18.04 -0.34
CA TYR A 157 19.15 18.92 -1.38
C TYR A 157 18.34 18.78 -2.67
N VAL A 158 18.08 17.55 -3.12
CA VAL A 158 17.25 17.31 -4.30
C VAL A 158 15.84 17.88 -4.13
N ALA A 159 15.27 17.79 -2.93
CA ALA A 159 13.92 18.27 -2.67
C ALA A 159 13.81 19.79 -2.50
N ARG A 160 14.87 20.46 -2.02
CA ARG A 160 14.87 21.90 -1.69
C ARG A 160 15.52 22.77 -2.77
N GLU A 161 16.62 22.30 -3.35
CA GLU A 161 17.53 23.14 -4.16
C GLU A 161 17.69 22.64 -5.61
N SER A 162 17.52 21.34 -5.87
CA SER A 162 17.66 20.81 -7.23
C SER A 162 16.38 21.05 -8.04
N GLN A 163 16.52 21.69 -9.21
CA GLN A 163 15.50 21.72 -10.26
C GLN A 163 15.98 20.88 -11.45
N PRO A 164 15.69 19.56 -11.48
CA PRO A 164 16.10 18.73 -12.60
C PRO A 164 15.28 19.08 -13.86
N SER A 165 15.95 19.20 -15.00
CA SER A 165 15.36 19.58 -16.30
C SER A 165 14.31 18.61 -16.87
N HIS A 166 14.17 17.40 -16.31
CA HIS A 166 13.18 16.38 -16.73
C HIS A 166 12.20 16.00 -15.62
N PHE A 167 12.10 16.85 -14.60
CA PHE A 167 11.29 16.68 -13.40
C PHE A 167 9.97 17.47 -13.44
N GLU A 168 9.74 18.20 -14.53
CA GLU A 168 8.58 19.05 -14.76
C GLU A 168 7.26 18.29 -14.56
N ASP A 169 7.16 17.04 -15.01
CA ASP A 169 5.96 16.23 -14.84
C ASP A 169 5.57 15.98 -13.37
N LEU A 170 6.56 15.92 -12.46
CA LEU A 170 6.29 15.76 -11.03
C LEU A 170 5.98 17.12 -10.39
N LEU A 171 6.67 18.20 -10.78
CA LEU A 171 6.38 19.56 -10.32
C LEU A 171 5.01 20.08 -10.76
N LEU A 172 4.54 19.67 -11.93
CA LEU A 172 3.24 20.06 -12.48
C LEU A 172 2.07 19.33 -11.81
N LEU A 173 2.34 18.34 -10.94
CA LEU A 173 1.30 17.74 -10.13
C LEU A 173 0.81 18.74 -9.08
N LYS A 174 -0.47 19.09 -9.16
CA LYS A 174 -1.15 19.87 -8.12
C LYS A 174 -0.93 19.21 -6.75
N GLY A 175 -0.32 19.94 -5.83
CA GLY A 175 0.03 19.48 -4.48
C GLY A 175 1.49 19.06 -4.31
N VAL A 176 2.34 19.13 -5.35
CA VAL A 176 3.79 18.89 -5.20
C VAL A 176 4.49 20.18 -4.83
N GLY A 177 4.56 20.45 -3.52
CA GLY A 177 5.47 21.44 -2.96
C GLY A 177 6.83 20.83 -2.58
N PRO A 178 7.82 21.64 -2.16
CA PRO A 178 9.14 21.16 -1.75
C PRO A 178 9.08 20.09 -0.66
N ARG A 179 8.12 20.22 0.26
CA ARG A 179 7.92 19.28 1.36
C ARG A 179 7.38 17.92 0.89
N THR A 180 6.38 17.94 0.02
CA THR A 180 5.80 16.74 -0.61
C THR A 180 6.84 16.05 -1.49
N LEU A 181 7.68 16.81 -2.18
CA LEU A 181 8.80 16.29 -2.94
C LEU A 181 9.81 15.57 -2.04
N GLN A 182 10.18 16.16 -0.90
CA GLN A 182 11.05 15.51 0.07
C GLN A 182 10.49 14.15 0.52
N SER A 183 9.20 14.10 0.86
CA SER A 183 8.53 12.85 1.24
C SER A 183 8.56 11.83 0.10
N LEU A 184 8.26 12.26 -1.14
CA LEU A 184 8.28 11.39 -2.31
C LEU A 184 9.69 10.88 -2.65
N ALA A 185 10.74 11.68 -2.41
CA ALA A 185 12.11 11.24 -2.61
C ALA A 185 12.40 10.05 -1.68
N LEU A 186 12.13 10.19 -0.38
CA LEU A 186 12.32 9.12 0.62
C LEU A 186 11.45 7.88 0.31
N VAL A 187 10.20 8.09 -0.11
CA VAL A 187 9.33 6.97 -0.52
C VAL A 187 9.83 6.28 -1.79
N SER A 188 10.34 7.04 -2.77
CA SER A 188 10.86 6.47 -4.03
C SER A 188 11.99 5.48 -3.76
N GLU A 189 12.80 5.77 -2.75
CA GLU A 189 13.90 4.90 -2.34
C GLU A 189 13.41 3.65 -1.59
N VAL A 190 12.32 3.75 -0.82
CA VAL A 190 11.68 2.54 -0.24
C VAL A 190 11.18 1.60 -1.35
N ILE A 191 10.67 2.17 -2.45
CA ILE A 191 10.09 1.39 -3.56
C ILE A 191 11.18 0.83 -4.49
N HIS A 192 12.22 1.60 -4.78
CA HIS A 192 13.19 1.30 -5.84
C HIS A 192 14.63 1.07 -5.35
N GLY A 193 14.92 1.35 -4.08
CA GLY A 193 16.26 1.24 -3.50
C GLY A 193 16.73 -0.20 -3.32
N ALA A 194 18.05 -0.40 -3.44
CA ALA A 194 18.67 -1.69 -3.16
C ALA A 194 18.62 -2.03 -1.64
N PRO A 195 18.60 -3.32 -1.25
CA PRO A 195 18.55 -3.73 0.16
C PRO A 195 19.60 -3.10 1.08
N SER A 196 20.79 -2.80 0.58
CA SER A 196 21.88 -2.14 1.34
C SER A 196 21.56 -0.69 1.76
N ARG A 197 20.52 -0.08 1.18
CA ARG A 197 20.04 1.25 1.55
C ARG A 197 19.33 1.23 2.90
N PHE A 198 18.84 0.10 3.39
CA PHE A 198 18.03 0.03 4.61
C PHE A 198 18.85 -0.15 5.90
N ASN A 199 20.17 0.04 5.84
CA ASN A 199 21.06 -0.03 7.01
C ASN A 199 20.87 1.14 8.00
N ASP A 200 20.31 2.27 7.56
CA ASP A 200 20.01 3.45 8.37
C ASP A 200 18.51 3.82 8.29
N PRO A 201 17.62 2.96 8.80
CA PRO A 201 16.17 3.10 8.59
C PRO A 201 15.59 4.38 9.23
N ALA A 202 16.28 4.98 10.20
CA ALA A 202 15.83 6.21 10.84
C ALA A 202 15.70 7.37 9.85
N ARG A 203 16.43 7.38 8.71
CA ARG A 203 16.30 8.47 7.73
C ARG A 203 14.90 8.55 7.12
N PHE A 204 14.20 7.43 6.99
CA PHE A 204 12.87 7.40 6.36
C PHE A 204 11.81 8.08 7.23
N SER A 205 12.08 8.23 8.54
CA SER A 205 11.23 9.05 9.43
C SER A 205 11.17 10.52 9.01
N PHE A 206 12.14 11.03 8.25
CA PHE A 206 12.10 12.40 7.72
C PHE A 206 11.08 12.60 6.58
N ALA A 207 10.48 11.52 6.08
CA ALA A 207 9.43 11.62 5.06
C ALA A 207 8.13 12.15 5.67
N HIS A 208 7.75 11.64 6.85
CA HIS A 208 6.44 11.88 7.44
C HIS A 208 6.45 12.03 8.97
N GLY A 209 7.62 12.16 9.59
CA GLY A 209 7.74 12.30 11.03
C GLY A 209 7.33 11.04 11.79
N GLY A 210 7.02 11.21 13.07
CA GLY A 210 6.63 10.14 13.97
C GLY A 210 5.35 10.46 14.72
N LYS A 211 4.56 9.42 15.00
CA LYS A 211 3.31 9.52 15.77
C LYS A 211 3.53 10.02 17.20
N ASP A 212 4.73 9.83 17.73
CA ASP A 212 5.20 10.31 19.02
C ASP A 212 5.93 11.67 18.94
N GLY A 213 6.05 12.26 17.75
CA GLY A 213 6.70 13.55 17.51
C GLY A 213 8.19 13.46 17.21
N HIS A 214 8.74 12.27 16.92
CA HIS A 214 10.14 12.09 16.56
C HIS A 214 10.31 11.60 15.11
N PRO A 215 11.14 12.27 14.29
CA PRO A 215 11.90 13.49 14.58
C PRO A 215 11.01 14.72 14.78
N PHE A 216 9.84 14.75 14.13
CA PHE A 216 8.83 15.80 14.24
C PHE A 216 7.42 15.17 14.15
N PRO A 217 6.34 15.89 14.53
CA PRO A 217 4.97 15.37 14.41
C PRO A 217 4.60 15.01 12.97
N VAL A 218 3.62 14.14 12.78
CA VAL A 218 3.22 13.71 11.43
C VAL A 218 2.53 14.86 10.67
N PRO A 219 3.08 15.37 9.55
CA PRO A 219 2.43 16.42 8.76
C PRO A 219 1.32 15.79 7.89
N LEU A 220 0.09 15.72 8.41
CA LEU A 220 -1.01 14.99 7.78
C LEU A 220 -1.29 15.45 6.34
N THR A 221 -1.22 16.75 6.06
CA THR A 221 -1.43 17.27 4.70
C THR A 221 -0.43 16.68 3.71
N ILE A 222 0.85 16.66 4.07
CA ILE A 222 1.92 16.11 3.22
C ILE A 222 1.79 14.59 3.08
N TYR A 223 1.36 13.93 4.15
CA TYR A 223 1.08 12.49 4.16
C TYR A 223 -0.01 12.15 3.14
N ASP A 224 -1.15 12.84 3.21
CA ASP A 224 -2.27 12.64 2.29
C ASP A 224 -1.91 12.98 0.85
N GLU A 225 -1.17 14.06 0.61
CA GLU A 225 -0.67 14.42 -0.72
C GLU A 225 0.25 13.33 -1.30
N SER A 226 1.17 12.80 -0.49
CA SER A 226 2.06 11.70 -0.88
C SER A 226 1.24 10.48 -1.28
N ILE A 227 0.26 10.08 -0.45
CA ILE A 227 -0.65 8.96 -0.74
C ILE A 227 -1.38 9.20 -2.06
N GLN A 228 -1.99 10.38 -2.24
CA GLN A 228 -2.75 10.69 -3.44
C GLN A 228 -1.90 10.66 -4.71
N ILE A 229 -0.65 11.12 -4.65
CA ILE A 229 0.27 11.10 -5.78
C ILE A 229 0.63 9.66 -6.15
N LEU A 230 0.96 8.83 -5.17
CA LEU A 230 1.25 7.41 -5.38
C LEU A 230 0.02 6.68 -5.94
N GLN A 231 -1.16 6.89 -5.37
CA GLN A 231 -2.43 6.32 -5.84
C GLN A 231 -2.71 6.70 -7.29
N LYS A 232 -2.65 8.00 -7.63
CA LYS A 232 -2.83 8.49 -9.01
C LYS A 232 -1.76 7.93 -9.96
N GLY A 233 -0.53 7.74 -9.48
CA GLY A 233 0.55 7.13 -10.25
C GLY A 233 0.24 5.67 -10.59
N ILE A 234 -0.21 4.90 -9.60
CA ILE A 234 -0.64 3.51 -9.76
C ILE A 234 -1.83 3.43 -10.72
N GLU A 235 -2.90 4.19 -10.47
CA GLU A 235 -4.11 4.20 -11.31
C GLU A 235 -3.77 4.52 -12.78
N LYS A 236 -2.96 5.55 -13.04
CA LYS A 236 -2.54 5.88 -14.41
C LYS A 236 -1.67 4.81 -15.05
N SER A 237 -0.78 4.17 -14.28
CA SER A 237 0.01 3.05 -14.79
C SER A 237 -0.85 1.87 -15.21
N LYS A 238 -1.95 1.58 -14.49
CA LYS A 238 -2.90 0.52 -14.86
C LYS A 238 -3.61 0.82 -16.20
N LEU A 239 -3.74 2.09 -16.56
CA LEU A 239 -4.34 2.56 -17.81
C LEU A 239 -3.33 2.63 -18.98
N GLY A 240 -2.12 2.08 -18.82
CA GLY A 240 -1.06 2.11 -19.85
C GLY A 240 -0.21 3.39 -19.84
N TYR A 241 -0.55 4.38 -19.00
CA TYR A 241 0.21 5.63 -18.84
C TYR A 241 1.25 5.49 -17.72
N GLY A 242 2.19 4.56 -17.90
CA GLY A 242 3.26 4.26 -16.93
C GLY A 242 4.27 5.38 -16.69
N GLU A 243 4.14 6.52 -17.38
CA GLU A 243 5.07 7.65 -17.26
C GLU A 243 5.17 8.18 -15.82
N LYS A 244 4.09 8.15 -15.02
CA LYS A 244 4.13 8.61 -13.63
C LYS A 244 4.92 7.71 -12.67
N LEU A 245 4.81 6.38 -12.81
CA LEU A 245 5.66 5.47 -12.03
C LEU A 245 7.13 5.59 -12.46
N LYS A 246 7.37 5.81 -13.76
CA LYS A 246 8.70 6.17 -14.24
C LYS A 246 9.20 7.48 -13.59
N SER A 247 8.35 8.46 -13.33
CA SER A 247 8.74 9.71 -12.64
C SER A 247 9.22 9.49 -11.20
N ILE A 248 8.63 8.56 -10.45
CA ILE A 248 9.09 8.23 -9.08
C ILE A 248 10.44 7.52 -9.13
N ASN A 249 10.64 6.58 -10.07
CA ASN A 249 11.96 5.97 -10.26
C ASN A 249 13.01 6.99 -10.74
N LYS A 250 12.64 7.91 -11.64
CA LYS A 250 13.53 9.01 -12.05
C LYS A 250 13.95 9.89 -10.87
N LEU A 251 13.02 10.21 -9.96
CA LEU A 251 13.33 10.94 -8.72
C LEU A 251 14.36 10.19 -7.89
N HIS A 252 14.22 8.87 -7.73
CA HIS A 252 15.23 8.06 -7.06
C HIS A 252 16.60 8.11 -7.76
N GLN A 253 16.65 8.07 -9.09
CA GLN A 253 17.92 8.19 -9.84
C GLN A 253 18.59 9.56 -9.65
N ILE A 254 17.82 10.65 -9.67
CA ILE A 254 18.33 12.01 -9.45
C ILE A 254 18.98 12.13 -8.07
N VAL A 255 18.37 11.51 -7.06
CA VAL A 255 18.93 11.41 -5.70
C VAL A 255 20.25 10.67 -5.71
N LEU A 256 20.31 9.49 -6.33
CA LEU A 256 21.53 8.69 -6.40
C LEU A 256 22.67 9.43 -7.11
N ASP A 257 22.36 10.18 -8.17
CA ASP A 257 23.34 10.99 -8.88
C ASP A 257 23.81 12.17 -8.04
N SER A 258 22.90 12.86 -7.37
CA SER A 258 23.24 13.97 -6.46
C SER A 258 24.07 13.51 -5.27
N GLU A 259 23.82 12.29 -4.77
CA GLU A 259 24.55 11.69 -3.65
C GLU A 259 26.04 11.49 -3.95
N LYS A 260 26.43 11.16 -5.18
CA LYS A 260 27.84 10.84 -5.53
C LYS A 260 28.79 11.93 -5.06
N ASP A 261 28.46 13.18 -5.42
CA ASP A 261 29.27 14.37 -5.16
C ASP A 261 28.84 15.13 -3.89
N PHE A 262 27.80 14.68 -3.20
CA PHE A 262 27.27 15.37 -2.02
C PHE A 262 28.23 15.31 -0.83
N GLN A 263 28.50 16.48 -0.25
CA GLN A 263 29.26 16.63 0.98
C GLN A 263 28.33 17.19 2.07
N PRO A 264 28.05 16.44 3.15
CA PRO A 264 27.13 16.90 4.18
C PRO A 264 27.71 18.10 4.94
N GLN A 265 27.08 19.27 4.76
CA GLN A 265 27.40 20.53 5.44
C GLN A 265 26.19 21.04 6.23
N PHE A 266 25.57 20.17 7.03
CA PHE A 266 24.40 20.55 7.81
C PHE A 266 24.37 19.81 9.15
N ASP A 267 23.70 20.42 10.13
CA ASP A 267 23.39 19.80 11.40
C ASP A 267 21.95 19.24 11.36
N ILE A 268 21.82 17.93 11.58
CA ILE A 268 20.53 17.26 11.62
C ILE A 268 19.62 17.85 12.71
N GLN A 269 20.16 18.32 13.83
CA GLN A 269 19.36 18.90 14.91
C GLN A 269 18.73 20.23 14.49
N GLN A 270 19.40 21.00 13.63
CA GLN A 270 18.84 22.22 13.06
C GLN A 270 17.66 21.90 12.13
N ILE A 271 17.80 20.87 11.29
CA ILE A 271 16.71 20.40 10.43
C ILE A 271 15.53 19.92 11.28
N ILE A 272 15.77 19.11 12.31
CA ILE A 272 14.70 18.62 13.19
C ILE A 272 13.99 19.80 13.88
N ALA A 273 14.74 20.82 14.32
CA ALA A 273 14.17 22.02 14.93
C ALA A 273 13.34 22.85 13.95
N GLU A 274 13.79 23.00 12.71
CA GLU A 274 13.01 23.60 11.60
C GLU A 274 11.70 22.86 11.38
N GLU A 275 11.78 21.53 11.23
CA GLU A 275 10.60 20.70 10.99
C GLU A 275 9.60 20.81 12.14
N ARG A 276 10.06 20.70 13.40
CA ARG A 276 9.19 20.86 14.58
C ARG A 276 8.52 22.22 14.64
N ARG A 277 9.20 23.28 14.20
CA ARG A 277 8.67 24.64 14.16
C ARG A 277 7.60 24.82 13.07
N ASP A 278 7.69 24.09 11.97
CA ASP A 278 6.85 24.32 10.80
C ASP A 278 5.78 23.24 10.58
N THR A 279 5.88 22.06 11.19
CA THR A 279 4.96 20.93 10.93
C THR A 279 3.49 21.30 11.22
N TRP A 280 3.20 22.17 12.19
CA TRP A 280 1.83 22.62 12.47
C TRP A 280 1.16 23.28 11.25
N LYS A 281 1.93 23.90 10.35
CA LYS A 281 1.43 24.50 9.09
C LYS A 281 0.83 23.46 8.14
N TYR A 282 1.22 22.20 8.31
CA TYR A 282 0.81 21.06 7.49
C TYR A 282 -0.07 20.06 8.25
N GLY A 283 -0.79 20.54 9.28
CA GLY A 283 -1.65 19.69 10.11
C GLY A 283 -0.86 18.70 10.96
N GLY A 284 0.32 19.11 11.46
CA GLY A 284 1.18 18.29 12.31
C GLY A 284 0.40 17.62 13.45
N ARG A 285 0.54 16.30 13.61
CA ARG A 285 -0.20 15.53 14.61
C ARG A 285 0.66 14.49 15.30
N THR A 286 0.41 14.30 16.59
CA THR A 286 0.95 13.22 17.41
C THR A 286 -0.18 12.45 18.08
N VAL A 287 0.14 11.33 18.72
CA VAL A 287 -0.77 10.60 19.62
C VAL A 287 -1.23 11.46 20.81
N PHE A 288 -0.49 12.53 21.13
CA PHE A 288 -0.81 13.47 22.20
C PHE A 288 -1.67 14.66 21.74
N GLY A 289 -1.95 14.76 20.44
CA GLY A 289 -2.77 15.83 19.87
C GLY A 289 -2.07 16.60 18.74
N ASP A 290 -2.67 17.73 18.40
CA ASP A 290 -2.24 18.59 17.28
C ASP A 290 -1.00 19.40 17.64
N ALA A 291 -0.04 19.45 16.72
CA ALA A 291 1.15 20.27 16.83
C ALA A 291 0.75 21.75 16.86
N GLN A 292 1.29 22.48 17.83
CA GLN A 292 1.02 23.91 18.00
C GLN A 292 2.21 24.74 17.48
N PRO A 293 1.97 25.97 16.99
CA PRO A 293 3.06 26.89 16.70
C PRO A 293 3.89 27.15 17.97
N LEU A 294 5.21 27.07 17.84
CA LEU A 294 6.12 27.46 18.91
C LEU A 294 5.88 28.94 19.23
N ARG A 295 5.49 29.25 20.47
CA ARG A 295 5.36 30.63 20.93
C ARG A 295 6.74 31.29 20.90
N THR A 296 6.95 32.21 19.96
CA THR A 296 8.18 33.01 19.88
C THR A 296 8.20 34.02 21.03
N ASN A 297 8.86 33.68 22.14
CA ASN A 297 9.34 34.73 23.05
C ASN A 297 10.37 35.56 22.27
N GLY A 298 10.12 36.88 22.16
CA GLY A 298 10.79 37.78 21.25
C GLY A 298 12.32 37.73 21.26
N ARG A 299 12.90 37.36 20.12
CA ARG A 299 14.08 37.94 19.44
C ARG A 299 14.32 37.09 18.21
N GLY A 300 13.85 37.56 17.06
CA GLY A 300 14.12 36.91 15.78
C GLY A 300 15.61 36.95 15.49
N LEU A 301 16.28 35.81 15.61
CA LEU A 301 17.58 35.59 14.96
C LEU A 301 17.27 35.29 13.50
N GLN A 302 17.26 36.34 12.68
CA GLN A 302 17.44 36.21 11.25
C GLN A 302 18.87 35.70 11.03
N LEU A 303 18.99 34.41 10.71
CA LEU A 303 20.28 33.83 10.31
C LEU A 303 20.58 34.32 8.89
N SER A 304 21.64 35.11 8.74
CA SER A 304 22.19 35.48 7.44
C SER A 304 22.82 34.25 6.80
N LEU A 305 22.31 33.85 5.63
CA LEU A 305 22.94 32.86 4.77
C LEU A 305 24.20 33.48 4.13
N PHE A 306 25.37 33.03 4.58
CA PHE A 306 26.62 32.97 3.83
C PHE A 306 27.37 31.71 4.26
#